data_AF-A0A2I0DZU7-F1
#
_entry.id   AF-A0A2I0DZU7-F1
#
_cell.length_a   1.000
_cell.length_b   1.000
_cell.length_c   1.000
_cell.angle_alpha   90.00
_cell.angle_beta   90.00
_cell.angle_gamma   90.00
#
_symmetry.space_group_name_H-M   'P 1'
#
loop_
_entity.id
_entity.type
_entity.pdbx_description
1 polymer ?
#
loop_
_entity_poly.entity_id
_entity_poly.type
_entity_poly.pdbx_seq_one_letter_code
_entity_poly.pdbx_strand_id
1 'polypeptide(L)'
;MNFPKIDYEFWLSNWSDSIGDKATYSNKNILKYIVFEGDINSCTDEIYNLVKENDLNKLSVLRVVDLIYSWGGPSGRMFYASIQGKSIPRESLENDDSVFSKYLEGIRLAKQGSTESIKIFGEIDGIGPSYASKHACFWSCRSESPLIIVDSKIAGSLGYKTIANLKRIVSDRAIVTAFKNKAIEEYNESSPIKVERALFAFHNHYFLNGNNGWKNKIQSKDFAEAQNIASVLFE
;
A
#
# COMPACT_ATOMS: atom_id res chain seq x y z
N MET A 1 14.09 7.52 11.69
CA MET A 1 13.52 6.30 11.09
C MET A 1 14.68 5.36 10.85
N ASN A 2 14.59 4.10 11.27
CA ASN A 2 15.69 3.15 11.19
C ASN A 2 15.29 2.01 10.26
N PHE A 3 16.00 1.85 9.16
CA PHE A 3 15.85 0.69 8.30
C PHE A 3 16.51 -0.53 8.96
N PRO A 4 15.87 -1.70 8.91
CA PRO A 4 16.46 -2.89 9.46
C PRO A 4 17.64 -3.37 8.60
N LYS A 5 18.63 -3.96 9.24
CA LYS A 5 19.81 -4.54 8.57
C LYS A 5 19.48 -5.92 8.02
N ILE A 6 18.80 -5.94 6.88
CA ILE A 6 18.36 -7.17 6.21
C ILE A 6 19.07 -7.36 4.86
N ASP A 7 19.09 -8.60 4.37
CA ASP A 7 19.46 -8.92 3.00
C ASP A 7 18.30 -8.59 2.06
N TYR A 8 18.37 -7.36 1.60
CA TYR A 8 17.42 -6.70 0.71
C TYR A 8 17.17 -7.47 -0.60
N GLU A 9 18.18 -8.11 -1.19
CA GLU A 9 18.01 -8.90 -2.42
C GLU A 9 17.35 -10.26 -2.16
N PHE A 10 17.73 -10.92 -1.06
CA PHE A 10 17.09 -12.14 -0.62
C PHE A 10 15.59 -11.92 -0.39
N TRP A 11 15.19 -10.90 0.36
CA TRP A 11 13.77 -10.66 0.62
C TRP A 11 12.98 -10.22 -0.60
N LEU A 12 13.61 -9.45 -1.50
CA LEU A 12 12.97 -9.07 -2.76
C LEU A 12 12.70 -10.29 -3.65
N SER A 13 13.64 -11.25 -3.73
CA SER A 13 13.47 -12.48 -4.51
C SER A 13 12.49 -13.48 -3.87
N ASN A 14 12.34 -13.46 -2.54
CA ASN A 14 11.40 -14.31 -1.79
C ASN A 14 10.03 -13.65 -1.57
N TRP A 15 9.74 -12.56 -2.28
CA TRP A 15 8.44 -11.89 -2.27
C TRP A 15 7.31 -12.76 -2.86
N SER A 16 7.64 -13.82 -3.60
CA SER A 16 6.72 -14.71 -4.32
C SER A 16 5.67 -15.36 -3.44
N ASP A 17 6.07 -15.93 -2.30
CA ASP A 17 5.28 -16.95 -1.58
C ASP A 17 4.04 -16.41 -0.85
N SER A 18 3.82 -15.09 -0.87
CA SER A 18 2.75 -14.48 -0.10
C SER A 18 1.81 -13.58 -0.87
N ILE A 19 2.16 -13.29 -2.11
CA ILE A 19 1.52 -12.29 -2.96
C ILE A 19 1.05 -13.01 -4.23
N GLY A 20 1.90 -13.76 -4.94
CA GLY A 20 1.57 -14.33 -6.26
C GLY A 20 0.56 -15.48 -6.31
N ASP A 21 0.41 -16.30 -5.26
CA ASP A 21 -0.46 -17.49 -5.32
C ASP A 21 -1.79 -17.32 -4.59
N LYS A 22 -2.06 -16.11 -4.07
CA LYS A 22 -3.30 -15.83 -3.35
C LYS A 22 -4.32 -15.21 -4.29
N ALA A 23 -5.49 -15.84 -4.35
CA ALA A 23 -6.67 -15.23 -4.93
C ALA A 23 -6.87 -13.84 -4.30
N THR A 24 -7.15 -12.85 -5.15
CA THR A 24 -7.57 -11.53 -4.69
C THR A 24 -8.82 -11.62 -3.81
N TYR A 25 -8.98 -10.67 -2.90
CA TYR A 25 -10.07 -10.74 -1.93
C TYR A 25 -11.38 -10.22 -2.53
N SER A 26 -12.33 -11.13 -2.76
CA SER A 26 -13.70 -10.79 -3.11
C SER A 26 -14.57 -10.66 -1.83
N ASN A 27 -14.57 -9.48 -1.22
CA ASN A 27 -15.52 -9.18 -0.14
C ASN A 27 -16.96 -9.31 -0.68
N LYS A 28 -17.91 -9.89 0.07
CA LYS A 28 -19.34 -9.89 -0.32
C LYS A 28 -19.85 -8.50 -0.72
N ASN A 29 -19.40 -7.45 -0.05
CA ASN A 29 -19.79 -6.07 -0.36
C ASN A 29 -19.12 -5.52 -1.63
N ILE A 30 -17.96 -6.08 -2.03
CA ILE A 30 -17.22 -5.71 -3.23
C ILE A 30 -17.66 -6.51 -4.46
N LEU A 31 -18.27 -7.68 -4.28
CA LEU A 31 -18.70 -8.58 -5.37
C LEU A 31 -19.54 -7.90 -6.44
N LYS A 32 -20.37 -6.92 -6.06
CA LYS A 32 -21.18 -6.16 -7.02
C LYS A 32 -20.36 -5.21 -7.92
N TYR A 33 -19.16 -4.86 -7.50
CA TYR A 33 -18.25 -3.94 -8.22
C TYR A 33 -17.08 -4.65 -8.89
N ILE A 34 -16.70 -5.83 -8.37
CA ILE A 34 -15.50 -6.54 -8.83
C ILE A 34 -15.86 -7.83 -9.51
N VAL A 35 -15.68 -7.79 -10.82
CA VAL A 35 -15.50 -8.94 -11.68
C VAL A 35 -14.00 -9.04 -11.95
N PHE A 36 -13.27 -9.73 -11.10
CA PHE A 36 -11.87 -10.05 -11.31
C PHE A 36 -11.60 -11.43 -10.71
N GLU A 37 -11.09 -12.33 -11.53
CA GLU A 37 -10.65 -13.66 -11.14
C GLU A 37 -9.16 -13.76 -11.47
N GLY A 38 -8.33 -13.96 -10.45
CA GLY A 38 -6.89 -14.01 -10.60
C GLY A 38 -6.16 -13.80 -9.29
N ASP A 39 -4.84 -13.87 -9.38
CA ASP A 39 -3.94 -13.58 -8.28
C ASP A 39 -3.60 -12.08 -8.17
N ILE A 40 -2.83 -11.73 -7.15
CA ILE A 40 -2.48 -10.34 -6.89
C ILE A 40 -1.52 -9.75 -7.95
N ASN A 41 -0.74 -10.58 -8.65
CA ASN A 41 0.19 -10.13 -9.68
C ASN A 41 -0.61 -9.73 -10.92
N SER A 42 -1.54 -10.59 -11.33
CA SER A 42 -2.52 -10.33 -12.37
C SER A 42 -3.33 -9.06 -12.07
N CYS A 43 -3.75 -8.87 -10.81
CA CYS A 43 -4.43 -7.65 -10.38
C CYS A 43 -3.53 -6.41 -10.46
N THR A 44 -2.26 -6.53 -10.10
CA THR A 44 -1.27 -5.45 -10.19
C THR A 44 -1.02 -5.04 -11.64
N ASP A 45 -0.90 -6.02 -12.53
CA ASP A 45 -0.69 -5.81 -13.96
C ASP A 45 -1.91 -5.13 -14.60
N GLU A 46 -3.14 -5.53 -14.24
CA GLU A 46 -4.36 -4.86 -14.71
C GLU A 46 -4.41 -3.40 -14.24
N ILE A 47 -4.11 -3.12 -12.96
CA ILE A 47 -4.01 -1.74 -12.47
C ILE A 47 -2.99 -0.95 -13.30
N TYR A 48 -1.80 -1.50 -13.53
CA TYR A 48 -0.75 -0.82 -14.28
C TYR A 48 -1.10 -0.58 -15.74
N ASN A 49 -1.85 -1.48 -16.38
CA ASN A 49 -2.33 -1.29 -17.74
C ASN A 49 -3.35 -0.14 -17.81
N LEU A 50 -4.33 -0.11 -16.92
CA LEU A 50 -5.33 0.97 -16.85
C LEU A 50 -4.69 2.33 -16.53
N VAL A 51 -3.74 2.36 -15.60
CA VAL A 51 -3.00 3.59 -15.26
C VAL A 51 -2.15 4.07 -16.45
N LYS A 52 -1.58 3.14 -17.24
CA LYS A 52 -0.75 3.43 -18.42
C LYS A 52 -1.55 4.04 -19.57
N GLU A 53 -2.78 3.58 -19.81
CA GLU A 53 -3.65 4.13 -20.85
C GLU A 53 -4.00 5.61 -20.60
N ASN A 54 -3.76 6.09 -19.37
CA ASN A 54 -4.00 7.47 -18.94
C ASN A 54 -5.45 7.91 -19.15
N ASP A 55 -6.36 6.94 -19.21
CA ASP A 55 -7.78 7.15 -19.36
C ASP A 55 -8.38 7.51 -18.01
N LEU A 56 -8.66 8.80 -17.83
CA LEU A 56 -9.24 9.36 -16.61
C LEU A 56 -10.77 9.46 -16.69
N ASN A 57 -11.41 8.70 -17.58
CA ASN A 57 -12.86 8.59 -17.54
C ASN A 57 -13.32 7.91 -16.23
N LYS A 58 -14.56 8.21 -15.82
CA LYS A 58 -15.11 7.77 -14.54
C LYS A 58 -15.09 6.23 -14.38
N LEU A 59 -15.43 5.48 -15.43
CA LEU A 59 -15.43 4.01 -15.38
C LEU A 59 -14.04 3.44 -15.16
N SER A 60 -13.04 3.92 -15.90
CA SER A 60 -11.64 3.47 -15.79
C SER A 60 -11.05 3.80 -14.42
N VAL A 61 -11.32 5.02 -13.91
CA VAL A 61 -10.89 5.44 -12.55
C VAL A 61 -11.52 4.57 -11.46
N LEU A 62 -12.84 4.33 -11.56
CA LEU A 62 -13.55 3.48 -10.60
C LEU A 62 -13.07 2.03 -10.66
N ARG A 63 -12.76 1.49 -11.85
CA ARG A 63 -12.16 0.16 -11.99
C ARG A 63 -10.81 0.07 -11.28
N VAL A 64 -9.94 1.07 -11.43
CA VAL A 64 -8.65 1.11 -10.72
C VAL A 64 -8.86 1.16 -9.20
N VAL A 65 -9.81 1.97 -8.71
CA VAL A 65 -10.16 2.00 -7.28
C VAL A 65 -10.56 0.61 -6.80
N ASP A 66 -11.46 -0.04 -7.53
CA ASP A 66 -11.99 -1.34 -7.16
C ASP A 66 -10.87 -2.42 -7.14
N LEU A 67 -9.99 -2.43 -8.14
CA LEU A 67 -8.82 -3.31 -8.17
C LEU A 67 -7.85 -3.05 -6.98
N ILE A 68 -7.59 -1.79 -6.61
CA ILE A 68 -6.76 -1.46 -5.43
C ILE A 68 -7.37 -2.04 -4.15
N TYR A 69 -8.69 -2.01 -4.03
CA TYR A 69 -9.38 -2.60 -2.88
C TYR A 69 -9.34 -4.13 -2.88
N SER A 70 -9.47 -4.77 -4.05
CA SER A 70 -9.22 -6.21 -4.21
C SER A 70 -7.80 -6.62 -3.81
N TRP A 71 -6.81 -5.81 -4.24
CA TRP A 71 -5.41 -6.00 -3.94
C TRP A 71 -5.12 -5.84 -2.44
N GLY A 72 -5.72 -4.83 -1.79
CA GLY A 72 -5.47 -4.48 -0.38
C GLY A 72 -6.13 -5.39 0.65
N GLY A 73 -7.09 -6.23 0.26
CA GLY A 73 -7.69 -7.24 1.13
C GLY A 73 -8.82 -6.75 2.06
N PRO A 74 -9.12 -7.49 3.14
CA PRO A 74 -10.34 -7.30 3.96
C PRO A 74 -10.45 -5.95 4.68
N SER A 75 -9.34 -5.25 4.89
CA SER A 75 -9.31 -3.97 5.60
C SER A 75 -9.99 -2.83 4.83
N GLY A 76 -10.19 -3.01 3.51
CA GLY A 76 -10.87 -2.05 2.65
C GLY A 76 -12.40 -2.12 2.68
N ARG A 77 -12.99 -3.03 3.46
CA ARG A 77 -14.45 -3.27 3.49
C ARG A 77 -15.29 -2.02 3.72
N MET A 78 -14.76 -1.03 4.46
CA MET A 78 -15.52 0.16 4.88
C MET A 78 -15.88 1.06 3.70
N PHE A 79 -15.10 1.03 2.62
CA PHE A 79 -15.39 1.80 1.41
C PHE A 79 -16.64 1.30 0.67
N TYR A 80 -17.02 0.05 0.90
CA TYR A 80 -18.18 -0.62 0.29
C TYR A 80 -19.31 -0.91 1.27
N ALA A 81 -19.17 -0.51 2.53
CA ALA A 81 -20.14 -0.79 3.57
C ALA A 81 -21.03 0.44 3.82
N SER A 82 -22.34 0.21 3.93
CA SER A 82 -23.27 1.23 4.40
C SER A 82 -23.09 1.44 5.90
N ILE A 83 -22.97 2.69 6.32
CA ILE A 83 -23.11 3.09 7.72
C ILE A 83 -24.46 3.81 7.83
N GLN A 84 -25.22 3.55 8.90
CA GLN A 84 -26.54 4.13 9.08
C GLN A 84 -26.51 5.67 8.92
N GLY A 85 -27.34 6.20 8.02
CA GLY A 85 -27.44 7.62 7.74
C GLY A 85 -26.34 8.20 6.83
N LYS A 86 -25.45 7.38 6.26
CA LYS A 86 -24.42 7.80 5.28
C LYS A 86 -24.53 7.00 3.98
N SER A 87 -24.22 7.65 2.87
CA SER A 87 -24.04 6.96 1.59
C SER A 87 -22.83 6.03 1.65
N ILE A 88 -22.87 4.96 0.85
CA ILE A 88 -21.71 4.06 0.72
C ILE A 88 -20.58 4.85 0.06
N PRO A 89 -19.36 4.90 0.63
CA PRO A 89 -18.31 5.77 0.10
C PRO A 89 -17.95 5.52 -1.37
N ARG A 90 -17.95 4.26 -1.81
CA ARG A 90 -17.79 3.88 -3.22
C ARG A 90 -18.87 4.48 -4.14
N GLU A 91 -20.12 4.56 -3.67
CA GLU A 91 -21.23 5.15 -4.43
C GLU A 91 -21.14 6.68 -4.42
N SER A 92 -20.67 7.29 -3.32
CA SER A 92 -20.35 8.71 -3.30
C SER A 92 -19.29 9.06 -4.33
N LEU A 93 -18.22 8.25 -4.45
CA LEU A 93 -17.18 8.49 -5.45
C LEU A 93 -17.70 8.45 -6.90
N GLU A 94 -18.75 7.67 -7.16
CA GLU A 94 -19.38 7.52 -8.48
C GLU A 94 -20.39 8.65 -8.78
N ASN A 95 -21.23 8.96 -7.80
CA ASN A 95 -22.41 9.81 -7.99
C ASN A 95 -22.19 11.28 -7.57
N ASP A 96 -21.19 11.57 -6.75
CA ASP A 96 -20.85 12.94 -6.32
C ASP A 96 -19.63 13.47 -7.09
N ASP A 97 -19.87 14.40 -8.01
CA ASP A 97 -18.82 14.98 -8.84
C ASP A 97 -17.76 15.76 -8.05
N SER A 98 -18.09 16.26 -6.86
CA SER A 98 -17.12 16.92 -5.98
C SER A 98 -16.15 15.92 -5.38
N VAL A 99 -16.65 14.75 -4.97
CA VAL A 99 -15.84 13.63 -4.46
C VAL A 99 -14.99 13.05 -5.59
N PHE A 100 -15.57 12.86 -6.77
CA PHE A 100 -14.84 12.37 -7.95
C PHE A 100 -13.72 13.34 -8.37
N SER A 101 -14.01 14.64 -8.44
CA SER A 101 -13.03 15.68 -8.77
C SER A 101 -11.88 15.74 -7.76
N LYS A 102 -12.17 15.54 -6.47
CA LYS A 102 -11.14 15.41 -5.43
C LYS A 102 -10.26 14.18 -5.63
N TYR A 103 -10.84 13.05 -6.03
CA TYR A 103 -10.05 11.86 -6.37
C TYR A 103 -9.15 12.10 -7.59
N LEU A 104 -9.66 12.77 -8.64
CA LEU A 104 -8.85 13.17 -9.81
C LEU A 104 -7.68 14.09 -9.43
N GLU A 105 -7.87 15.01 -8.50
CA GLU A 105 -6.78 15.84 -7.97
C GLU A 105 -5.71 14.98 -7.27
N GLY A 106 -6.13 13.98 -6.49
CA GLY A 106 -5.23 12.98 -5.92
C GLY A 106 -4.41 12.24 -6.99
N ILE A 107 -5.06 11.81 -8.09
CA ILE A 107 -4.37 11.18 -9.23
C ILE A 107 -3.34 12.12 -9.83
N ARG A 108 -3.72 13.38 -10.09
CA ARG A 108 -2.83 14.39 -10.70
C ARG A 108 -1.57 14.58 -9.86
N LEU A 109 -1.72 14.74 -8.55
CA LEU A 109 -0.60 14.87 -7.61
C LEU A 109 0.25 13.58 -7.55
N ALA A 110 -0.38 12.41 -7.54
CA ALA A 110 0.34 11.13 -7.50
C ALA A 110 1.21 10.93 -8.75
N LYS A 111 0.68 11.26 -9.95
CA LYS A 111 1.45 11.21 -11.21
C LYS A 111 2.66 12.13 -11.20
N GLN A 112 2.61 13.22 -10.43
CA GLN A 112 3.74 14.14 -10.20
C GLN A 112 4.70 13.66 -9.10
N GLY A 113 4.44 12.52 -8.45
CA GLY A 113 5.26 12.03 -7.34
C GLY A 113 5.09 12.84 -6.05
N SER A 114 4.00 13.60 -5.93
CA SER A 114 3.72 14.44 -4.76
C SER A 114 3.04 13.64 -3.65
N THR A 115 3.64 13.66 -2.46
CA THR A 115 3.11 12.98 -1.26
C THR A 115 1.79 13.57 -0.76
N GLU A 116 1.45 14.79 -1.17
CA GLU A 116 0.18 15.44 -0.89
C GLU A 116 -1.00 14.64 -1.46
N SER A 117 -0.78 13.86 -2.52
CA SER A 117 -1.78 12.90 -3.03
C SER A 117 -2.27 11.93 -1.95
N ILE A 118 -1.40 11.48 -1.03
CA ILE A 118 -1.77 10.60 0.09
C ILE A 118 -2.77 11.30 1.00
N LYS A 119 -2.56 12.59 1.27
CA LYS A 119 -3.49 13.39 2.07
C LYS A 119 -4.83 13.53 1.34
N ILE A 120 -4.82 13.89 0.05
CA ILE A 120 -6.04 14.08 -0.74
C ILE A 120 -6.87 12.80 -0.80
N PHE A 121 -6.26 11.64 -1.06
CA PHE A 121 -6.95 10.35 -1.03
C PHE A 121 -7.50 10.04 0.36
N GLY A 122 -6.74 10.32 1.43
CA GLY A 122 -7.17 10.06 2.82
C GLY A 122 -8.32 10.95 3.32
N GLU A 123 -8.67 12.01 2.60
CA GLU A 123 -9.82 12.85 2.90
C GLU A 123 -11.12 12.37 2.22
N ILE A 124 -11.07 11.28 1.45
CA ILE A 124 -12.24 10.65 0.85
C ILE A 124 -12.77 9.60 1.84
N ASP A 125 -14.08 9.62 2.09
CA ASP A 125 -14.70 8.71 3.07
C ASP A 125 -14.38 7.25 2.73
N GLY A 126 -14.16 6.42 3.76
CA GLY A 126 -13.77 5.03 3.60
C GLY A 126 -12.34 4.75 3.08
N ILE A 127 -11.55 5.76 2.70
CA ILE A 127 -10.13 5.61 2.34
C ILE A 127 -9.24 5.90 3.57
N GLY A 128 -8.91 4.86 4.33
CA GLY A 128 -7.99 4.99 5.48
C GLY A 128 -6.53 5.25 5.08
N PRO A 129 -5.65 5.65 6.02
CA PRO A 129 -4.26 6.04 5.73
C PRO A 129 -3.44 5.02 4.93
N SER A 130 -3.61 3.72 5.22
CA SER A 130 -2.92 2.64 4.49
C SER A 130 -3.45 2.46 3.07
N TYR A 131 -4.72 2.76 2.80
CA TYR A 131 -5.29 2.71 1.45
C TYR A 131 -4.90 3.96 0.68
N ALA A 132 -4.92 5.13 1.31
CA ALA A 132 -4.49 6.37 0.68
C ALA A 132 -3.08 6.27 0.08
N SER A 133 -2.13 5.65 0.80
CA SER A 133 -0.79 5.38 0.24
C SER A 133 -0.79 4.36 -0.90
N LYS A 134 -1.70 3.38 -0.91
CA LYS A 134 -1.84 2.44 -2.04
C LYS A 134 -2.31 3.17 -3.29
N HIS A 135 -3.36 3.98 -3.17
CA HIS A 135 -3.85 4.82 -4.26
C HIS A 135 -2.74 5.71 -4.81
N ALA A 136 -2.02 6.41 -3.93
CA ALA A 136 -0.89 7.24 -4.33
C ALA A 136 0.22 6.42 -5.03
N CYS A 137 0.62 5.28 -4.47
CA CYS A 137 1.62 4.38 -5.06
C CYS A 137 1.23 3.92 -6.46
N PHE A 138 0.05 3.32 -6.63
CA PHE A 138 -0.39 2.78 -7.92
C PHE A 138 -0.53 3.86 -9.00
N TRP A 139 -1.08 5.04 -8.66
CA TRP A 139 -1.19 6.15 -9.61
C TRP A 139 0.15 6.83 -9.92
N SER A 140 1.14 6.72 -9.02
CA SER A 140 2.49 7.27 -9.20
C SER A 140 3.48 6.32 -9.89
N CYS A 141 3.07 5.11 -10.26
CA CYS A 141 3.99 4.06 -10.71
C CYS A 141 4.81 4.41 -11.97
N ARG A 142 4.38 5.43 -12.73
CA ARG A 142 5.06 5.98 -13.91
C ARG A 142 5.68 7.36 -13.69
N SER A 143 5.58 7.90 -12.48
CA SER A 143 6.23 9.16 -12.13
C SER A 143 7.75 9.00 -12.14
N GLU A 144 8.48 10.09 -12.36
CA GLU A 144 9.94 10.14 -12.14
C GLU A 144 10.31 9.94 -10.66
N SER A 145 9.34 10.14 -9.76
CA SER A 145 9.50 9.88 -8.33
C SER A 145 8.31 9.06 -7.81
N PRO A 146 8.26 7.75 -8.10
CA PRO A 146 7.19 6.87 -7.62
C PRO A 146 7.09 6.92 -6.09
N LEU A 147 5.86 6.95 -5.60
CA LEU A 147 5.52 6.86 -4.19
C LEU A 147 5.51 5.39 -3.75
N ILE A 148 5.52 5.16 -2.44
CA ILE A 148 5.48 3.82 -1.83
C ILE A 148 4.20 3.61 -1.04
N ILE A 149 3.85 2.35 -0.82
CA ILE A 149 2.81 1.96 0.12
C ILE A 149 3.35 2.09 1.54
N VAL A 150 2.64 2.81 2.41
CA VAL A 150 2.96 2.94 3.84
C VAL A 150 1.85 2.30 4.64
N ASP A 151 2.00 1.00 4.93
CA ASP A 151 1.05 0.22 5.72
C ASP A 151 1.62 -0.20 7.09
N SER A 152 0.89 -1.05 7.82
CA SER A 152 1.34 -1.51 9.13
C SER A 152 2.60 -2.37 9.05
N LYS A 153 2.85 -3.06 7.94
CA LYS A 153 4.09 -3.84 7.75
C LYS A 153 5.28 -2.94 7.58
N ILE A 154 5.16 -1.92 6.73
CA ILE A 154 6.22 -0.92 6.56
C ILE A 154 6.48 -0.19 7.88
N ALA A 155 5.44 0.23 8.60
CA ALA A 155 5.61 0.80 9.93
C ALA A 155 6.34 -0.16 10.88
N GLY A 156 5.94 -1.43 10.91
CA GLY A 156 6.55 -2.47 11.74
C GLY A 156 8.02 -2.71 11.42
N SER A 157 8.38 -2.84 10.13
CA SER A 157 9.77 -2.99 9.68
C SER A 157 10.66 -1.83 10.10
N LEU A 158 10.10 -0.64 10.27
CA LEU A 158 10.80 0.56 10.70
C LEU A 158 10.80 0.76 12.22
N GLY A 159 10.26 -0.20 12.98
CA GLY A 159 10.20 -0.19 14.45
C GLY A 159 9.00 0.58 15.03
N TYR A 160 7.91 0.76 14.28
CA TYR A 160 6.71 1.45 14.75
C TYR A 160 5.52 0.50 14.84
N LYS A 161 4.90 0.42 16.02
CA LYS A 161 3.71 -0.44 16.26
C LYS A 161 2.56 -0.14 15.30
N THR A 162 2.34 1.13 14.98
CA THR A 162 1.26 1.57 14.07
C THR A 162 1.73 2.62 13.08
N ILE A 163 1.01 2.73 11.95
CA ILE A 163 1.19 3.82 10.98
C ILE A 163 1.07 5.19 11.65
N ALA A 164 0.13 5.33 12.60
CA ALA A 164 -0.06 6.57 13.34
C ALA A 164 1.18 6.95 14.18
N ASN A 165 1.85 5.98 14.80
CA ASN A 165 3.09 6.24 15.54
C ASN A 165 4.22 6.73 14.62
N LEU A 166 4.36 6.12 13.44
CA LEU A 166 5.32 6.56 12.43
C LEU A 166 5.00 7.99 11.95
N LYS A 167 3.76 8.24 11.53
CA LYS A 167 3.33 9.53 10.96
C LYS A 167 3.30 10.68 11.97
N ARG A 168 3.27 10.41 13.27
CA ARG A 168 3.42 11.43 14.32
C ARG A 168 4.82 12.07 14.30
N ILE A 169 5.82 11.34 13.85
CA ILE A 169 7.24 11.73 13.97
C ILE A 169 7.85 12.01 12.60
N VAL A 170 7.38 11.32 11.56
CA VAL A 170 7.96 11.37 10.21
C VAL A 170 6.88 11.69 9.20
N SER A 171 7.11 12.71 8.37
CA SER A 171 6.19 13.07 7.28
C SER A 171 6.27 12.06 6.12
N ASP A 172 5.19 11.95 5.33
CA ASP A 172 5.17 11.08 4.15
C ASP A 172 6.31 11.40 3.17
N ARG A 173 6.64 12.70 2.99
CA ARG A 173 7.78 13.13 2.19
C ARG A 173 9.11 12.58 2.73
N ALA A 174 9.34 12.69 4.04
CA ALA A 174 10.57 12.19 4.65
C ALA A 174 10.67 10.65 4.55
N ILE A 175 9.54 9.93 4.67
CA ILE A 175 9.50 8.48 4.46
C ILE A 175 9.89 8.15 3.01
N VAL A 176 9.23 8.75 2.02
CA VAL A 176 9.52 8.49 0.59
C VAL A 176 10.96 8.83 0.23
N THR A 177 11.48 9.97 0.68
CA THR A 177 12.88 10.36 0.46
C THR A 177 13.85 9.33 1.04
N ALA A 178 13.59 8.86 2.26
CA ALA A 178 14.46 7.88 2.89
C ALA A 178 14.44 6.52 2.16
N PHE A 179 13.29 6.06 1.67
CA PHE A 179 13.22 4.86 0.82
C PHE A 179 13.93 5.04 -0.52
N LYS A 180 13.84 6.23 -1.13
CA LYS A 180 14.53 6.54 -2.39
C LYS A 180 16.05 6.51 -2.20
N ASN A 181 16.55 7.16 -1.14
CA ASN A 181 17.98 7.12 -0.82
C ASN A 181 18.44 5.68 -0.58
N LYS A 182 17.67 4.90 0.20
CA LYS A 182 17.96 3.49 0.45
C LYS A 182 17.99 2.67 -0.84
N ALA A 183 17.10 2.93 -1.79
CA ALA A 183 17.06 2.22 -3.07
C ALA A 183 18.28 2.54 -3.95
N ILE A 184 18.73 3.79 -3.96
CA ILE A 184 19.94 4.22 -4.66
C ILE A 184 21.17 3.58 -4.01
N GLU A 185 21.27 3.64 -2.69
CA GLU A 185 22.42 3.14 -1.92
C GLU A 185 22.57 1.61 -1.99
N GLU A 186 21.47 0.86 -1.87
CA GLU A 186 21.51 -0.61 -1.81
C GLU A 186 21.45 -1.28 -3.18
N TYR A 187 20.72 -0.70 -4.13
CA TYR A 187 20.42 -1.35 -5.41
C TYR A 187 20.83 -0.53 -6.65
N ASN A 188 21.32 0.70 -6.48
CA ASN A 188 21.54 1.65 -7.58
C ASN A 188 20.26 1.89 -8.42
N GLU A 189 19.11 1.98 -7.75
CA GLU A 189 17.79 2.10 -8.37
C GLU A 189 17.12 3.43 -8.02
N SER A 190 16.47 4.06 -9.00
CA SER A 190 15.75 5.33 -8.79
C SER A 190 14.39 5.14 -8.10
N SER A 191 13.81 3.95 -8.23
CA SER A 191 12.49 3.62 -7.70
C SER A 191 12.55 3.04 -6.29
N PRO A 192 11.85 3.63 -5.30
CA PRO A 192 11.83 3.13 -3.92
C PRO A 192 11.04 1.83 -3.73
N ILE A 193 10.31 1.37 -4.75
CA ILE A 193 9.39 0.21 -4.67
C ILE A 193 10.13 -1.09 -4.33
N LYS A 194 11.39 -1.27 -4.76
CA LYS A 194 12.16 -2.49 -4.45
C LYS A 194 12.45 -2.62 -2.95
N VAL A 195 12.82 -1.52 -2.30
CA VAL A 195 13.03 -1.47 -0.85
C VAL A 195 11.72 -1.75 -0.11
N GLU A 196 10.61 -1.14 -0.54
CA GLU A 196 9.28 -1.40 0.02
C GLU A 196 8.93 -2.89 -0.02
N ARG A 197 9.09 -3.54 -1.18
CA ARG A 197 8.82 -4.97 -1.34
C ARG A 197 9.72 -5.83 -0.45
N ALA A 198 11.03 -5.59 -0.44
CA ALA A 198 11.94 -6.33 0.43
C ALA A 198 11.53 -6.22 1.91
N LEU A 199 11.21 -5.02 2.41
CA LEU A 199 10.78 -4.82 3.78
C LEU A 199 9.45 -5.51 4.10
N PHE A 200 8.50 -5.50 3.18
CA PHE A 200 7.22 -6.16 3.40
C PHE A 200 7.39 -7.68 3.35
N ALA A 201 8.31 -8.25 2.56
CA ALA A 201 8.59 -9.69 2.53
C ALA A 201 9.17 -10.14 3.87
N PHE A 202 10.21 -9.44 4.31
CA PHE A 202 10.82 -9.65 5.62
C PHE A 202 9.77 -9.56 6.74
N HIS A 203 8.96 -8.49 6.74
CA HIS A 203 7.93 -8.31 7.76
C HIS A 203 6.90 -9.43 7.74
N ASN A 204 6.34 -9.70 6.57
CA ASN A 204 5.30 -10.70 6.39
C ASN A 204 5.81 -12.12 6.65
N HIS A 205 7.11 -12.37 6.62
CA HIS A 205 7.68 -13.63 7.07
C HIS A 205 7.61 -13.74 8.61
N TYR A 206 8.07 -12.72 9.33
CA TYR A 206 8.28 -12.80 10.78
C TYR A 206 7.12 -12.32 11.65
N PHE A 207 6.32 -11.35 11.21
CA PHE A 207 5.39 -10.62 12.08
C PHE A 207 3.93 -10.74 11.63
N LEU A 208 3.02 -10.66 12.61
CA LEU A 208 1.60 -10.49 12.34
C LEU A 208 1.33 -9.06 11.86
N ASN A 209 0.29 -8.88 11.03
CA ASN A 209 -0.10 -7.56 10.48
C ASN A 209 -0.35 -6.48 11.55
N GLY A 210 -0.71 -6.88 12.77
CA GLY A 210 -0.97 -5.99 13.90
C GLY A 210 0.29 -5.56 14.67
N ASN A 211 1.48 -6.02 14.26
CA ASN A 211 2.76 -5.74 14.94
C ASN A 211 2.77 -6.12 16.42
N ASN A 212 1.98 -7.11 16.82
CA ASN A 212 1.75 -7.50 18.22
C ASN A 212 2.16 -8.96 18.50
N GLY A 213 2.80 -9.61 17.52
CA GLY A 213 3.30 -10.96 17.71
C GLY A 213 4.04 -11.48 16.49
N TRP A 214 4.69 -12.62 16.70
CA TRP A 214 5.37 -13.39 15.68
C TRP A 214 4.37 -14.16 14.81
N LYS A 215 4.59 -14.13 13.50
CA LYS A 215 3.98 -15.07 12.55
C LYS A 215 4.85 -16.31 12.37
N ASN A 216 6.18 -16.13 12.27
CA ASN A 216 7.15 -17.21 12.19
C ASN A 216 8.31 -16.94 13.18
N LYS A 217 8.74 -17.96 13.91
CA LYS A 217 9.89 -17.92 14.84
C LYS A 217 11.05 -18.81 14.40
N ILE A 218 11.00 -19.36 13.18
CA ILE A 218 12.07 -20.17 12.62
C ILE A 218 13.30 -19.28 12.41
N GLN A 219 14.47 -19.76 12.85
CA GLN A 219 15.74 -19.08 12.67
C GLN A 219 16.18 -19.17 11.21
N SER A 220 15.64 -18.28 10.37
CA SER A 220 16.01 -18.13 8.96
C SER A 220 16.81 -16.83 8.74
N LYS A 221 16.97 -16.45 7.47
CA LYS A 221 17.69 -15.24 7.05
C LYS A 221 17.27 -14.02 7.88
N ASP A 222 18.23 -13.25 8.40
CA ASP A 222 18.01 -12.02 9.18
C ASP A 222 17.12 -12.17 10.43
N PHE A 223 17.00 -13.38 10.99
CA PHE A 223 16.20 -13.61 12.20
C PHE A 223 16.66 -12.75 13.39
N ALA A 224 17.97 -12.54 13.55
CA ALA A 224 18.50 -11.67 14.61
C ALA A 224 17.96 -10.23 14.51
N GLU A 225 17.81 -9.71 13.29
CA GLU A 225 17.23 -8.39 13.06
C GLU A 225 15.73 -8.39 13.35
N ALA A 226 15.03 -9.47 13.01
CA ALA A 226 13.64 -9.64 13.41
C ALA A 226 13.49 -9.65 14.95
N GLN A 227 14.42 -10.25 15.69
CA GLN A 227 14.41 -10.22 17.16
C GLN A 227 14.62 -8.79 17.71
N ASN A 228 15.52 -8.01 17.10
CA ASN A 228 15.74 -6.62 17.47
C ASN A 228 14.49 -5.75 17.24
N ILE A 229 13.77 -5.98 16.14
CA ILE A 229 12.51 -5.27 15.89
C ILE A 229 11.42 -5.75 16.86
N ALA A 230 11.34 -7.05 17.13
CA ALA A 230 10.34 -7.62 18.03
C ALA A 230 10.38 -7.02 19.45
N SER A 231 11.58 -6.77 20.01
CA SER A 231 11.71 -6.14 21.32
C SER A 231 11.11 -4.73 21.34
N VAL A 232 11.13 -4.01 20.22
CA VAL A 232 10.51 -2.69 20.11
C VAL A 232 9.00 -2.77 19.86
N LEU A 233 8.54 -3.76 19.08
CA LEU A 233 7.14 -3.85 18.68
C LEU A 233 6.24 -4.47 19.76
N PHE A 234 6.75 -5.42 20.54
CA PHE A 234 5.93 -6.22 21.48
C PHE A 234 5.92 -5.69 22.91
N GLU A 235 6.91 -4.89 23.29
CA GLU A 235 6.97 -4.15 24.56
C GLU A 235 6.18 -2.85 24.45
#